data_AF-A0A424RAK3-F1
#
_entry.id   AF-A0A424RAK3-F1
#
_cell.length_a   1.000
_cell.length_b   1.000
_cell.length_c   1.000
_cell.angle_alpha   90.00
_cell.angle_beta   90.00
_cell.angle_gamma   90.00
#
_symmetry.space_group_name_H-M   'P 1'
#
loop_
_entity.id
_entity.type
_entity.pdbx_description
1 polymer ?
#
loop_
_entity_poly.entity_id
_entity_poly.type
_entity_poly.pdbx_seq_one_letter_code
_entity_poly.pdbx_strand_id
1 'polypeptide(L)' 'MNIGKQLKEHKKLVEELLELATVITQQINKPSADLEENITLEIGDVKFRLEQVEKYYNSNKIQQQIHYKKTKNCTQ' A
#
# COMPACT_ATOMS: atom_id res chain seq x y z
N MET A 1 -17.30 -11.47 -13.16
CA MET A 1 -16.29 -11.17 -12.12
C MET A 1 -15.60 -12.48 -11.75
N ASN A 2 -14.29 -12.63 -11.97
CA ASN A 2 -13.58 -13.87 -11.61
C ASN A 2 -13.10 -13.75 -10.15
N ILE A 3 -13.89 -14.29 -9.23
CA ILE A 3 -13.64 -14.23 -7.77
C ILE A 3 -12.27 -14.84 -7.43
N GLY A 4 -11.88 -15.93 -8.09
CA GLY A 4 -10.58 -16.58 -7.85
C GLY A 4 -9.39 -15.68 -8.21
N LYS A 5 -9.46 -14.98 -9.35
CA LYS A 5 -8.43 -14.01 -9.76
C LYS A 5 -8.35 -12.84 -8.78
N GLN A 6 -9.50 -12.31 -8.36
CA GLN A 6 -9.55 -11.24 -7.37
C GLN A 6 -8.88 -11.65 -6.06
N LEU A 7 -9.24 -12.80 -5.48
CA LEU A 7 -8.65 -13.29 -4.24
C LEU A 7 -7.13 -13.49 -4.35
N LYS A 8 -6.62 -13.91 -5.50
CA LYS A 8 -5.18 -14.04 -5.74
C LYS A 8 -4.48 -12.68 -5.66
N GLU A 9 -4.99 -11.65 -6.33
CA GLU A 9 -4.41 -10.30 -6.27
C GLU A 9 -4.46 -9.71 -4.85
N HIS A 10 -5.53 -10.00 -4.09
CA HIS A 10 -5.62 -9.57 -2.69
C HIS A 10 -4.56 -10.24 -1.81
N LYS A 11 -4.35 -11.55 -1.95
CA LYS A 11 -3.29 -12.25 -1.22
C LYS A 11 -1.92 -11.66 -1.53
N LYS A 12 -1.63 -11.38 -2.81
CA LYS A 12 -0.40 -10.72 -3.22
C LYS A 12 -0.25 -9.32 -2.64
N LEU A 13 -1.30 -8.50 -2.65
CA LEU A 13 -1.25 -7.20 -1.98
C LEU A 13 -0.97 -7.31 -0.48
N VAL A 14 -1.57 -8.30 0.21
CA VAL A 14 -1.31 -8.53 1.63
C VAL A 14 0.14 -8.93 1.89
N GLU A 15 0.73 -9.77 1.03
CA GLU A 15 2.15 -10.14 1.10
C GLU A 15 3.05 -8.89 1.04
N GLU A 16 2.95 -8.07 -0.02
CA GLU A 16 3.84 -6.89 -0.14
C GLU A 16 3.58 -5.85 0.97
N LEU A 17 2.34 -5.71 1.45
CA LEU A 17 2.02 -4.82 2.58
C LEU A 17 2.72 -5.25 3.88
N LEU A 18 2.85 -6.56 4.10
CA LEU A 18 3.56 -7.10 5.26
C LEU A 18 5.08 -6.93 5.11
N GLU A 19 5.62 -7.04 3.90
CA GLU A 19 7.03 -6.79 3.60
C GLU A 19 7.38 -5.31 3.83
N LEU A 20 6.58 -4.37 3.29
CA LEU A 20 6.74 -2.94 3.56
C LEU A 20 6.63 -2.60 5.06
N ALA A 21 5.63 -3.15 5.75
CA ALA A 21 5.47 -2.94 7.18
C ALA A 21 6.70 -3.44 7.96
N THR A 22 7.30 -4.55 7.53
CA THR A 22 8.48 -5.15 8.15
C THR A 22 9.69 -4.23 8.00
N VAL A 23 10.02 -3.76 6.79
CA VAL A 23 11.20 -2.91 6.57
C VAL A 23 11.07 -1.54 7.25
N ILE A 24 9.87 -0.94 7.26
CA ILE A 24 9.62 0.30 8.01
C ILE A 24 9.80 0.07 9.51
N THR A 25 9.28 -1.03 10.04
CA THR A 25 9.43 -1.38 11.47
C THR A 25 10.90 -1.59 11.83
N GLN A 26 11.69 -2.21 10.94
CA GLN A 26 13.14 -2.36 11.14
C GLN A 26 13.85 -1.01 11.19
N GLN A 27 13.52 -0.07 10.29
CA GLN A 27 14.06 1.29 10.28
C GLN A 27 13.74 2.05 11.57
N ILE A 28 12.49 1.95 12.05
CA ILE A 28 12.04 2.58 13.30
C ILE A 28 12.81 2.02 14.50
N ASN A 29 12.97 0.70 14.57
CA ASN A 29 13.63 0.04 15.70
C ASN A 29 15.16 0.14 15.67
N LYS A 30 15.75 0.38 14.49
CA LYS A 30 17.20 0.56 14.30
C LYS A 30 17.47 1.81 13.47
N PRO A 31 17.36 3.01 14.05
CA PRO A 31 17.51 4.27 13.30
C PRO A 31 18.89 4.48 12.68
N SER A 32 19.91 3.75 13.16
CA SER A 32 21.27 3.79 12.61
C SER A 32 21.44 2.91 11.36
N ALA A 33 20.47 2.04 11.04
CA ALA A 33 20.45 1.35 9.75
C ALA A 33 19.86 2.30 8.71
N ASP A 34 20.47 2.37 7.53
CA ASP A 34 19.87 3.02 6.36
C ASP A 34 19.19 1.95 5.52
N LEU A 35 17.85 1.91 5.56
CA LEU A 35 17.02 0.98 4.80
C LEU A 35 16.25 1.70 3.68
N GLU A 36 16.69 2.89 3.25
CA GLU A 36 16.01 3.69 2.22
C GLU A 36 15.76 2.89 0.93
N GLU A 37 16.76 2.15 0.45
CA GLU A 37 16.64 1.34 -0.77
C GLU A 37 15.57 0.25 -0.61
N ASN A 38 15.62 -0.51 0.49
CA ASN A 38 14.64 -1.57 0.76
C ASN A 38 13.23 -0.99 0.88
N ILE A 39 13.06 0.10 1.63
CA ILE A 39 11.76 0.77 1.77
C ILE A 39 11.25 1.24 0.40
N THR A 40 12.13 1.76 -0.45
CA THR A 40 11.78 2.22 -1.80
C THR A 40 11.28 1.07 -2.68
N LEU A 41 11.95 -0.08 -2.64
CA LEU A 41 11.53 -1.29 -3.36
C LEU A 41 10.14 -1.74 -2.91
N GLU A 42 9.94 -1.89 -1.60
CA GLU A 42 8.67 -2.35 -1.04
C GLU A 42 7.50 -1.36 -1.30
N ILE A 43 7.77 -0.05 -1.31
CA ILE A 43 6.78 0.95 -1.73
C ILE A 43 6.38 0.73 -3.20
N GLY A 44 7.34 0.43 -4.07
CA GLY A 44 7.10 0.12 -5.47
C GLY A 44 6.18 -1.08 -5.64
N ASP A 45 6.48 -2.18 -4.95
CA ASP A 45 5.73 -3.43 -5.01
C ASP A 45 4.30 -3.28 -4.46
N VAL A 46 4.14 -2.59 -3.32
CA VAL A 46 2.82 -2.28 -2.77
C VAL A 46 1.98 -1.44 -3.74
N LYS A 47 2.57 -0.40 -4.35
CA LYS A 47 1.85 0.46 -5.32
C LYS A 47 1.39 -0.36 -6.52
N PHE A 48 2.27 -1.20 -7.08
CA PHE A 48 1.92 -2.07 -8.19
C PHE A 48 0.75 -2.99 -7.83
N ARG A 49 0.80 -3.69 -6.69
CA ARG A 49 -0.31 -4.58 -6.28
C ARG A 49 -1.60 -3.83 -5.98
N LEU A 50 -1.51 -2.64 -5.39
CA LEU A 50 -2.67 -1.83 -5.09
C LEU A 50 -3.41 -1.46 -6.38
N GLU A 51 -2.69 -1.02 -7.42
CA GLU A 51 -3.27 -0.75 -8.74
C GLU A 51 -3.97 -1.98 -9.35
N GLN A 52 -3.46 -3.19 -9.12
CA GLN A 52 -4.09 -4.43 -9.58
C GLN A 52 -5.39 -4.72 -8.82
N VAL A 53 -5.42 -4.46 -7.51
CA VAL A 53 -6.58 -4.69 -6.65
C VAL A 53 -7.66 -3.63 -6.85
N GLU A 54 -7.29 -2.36 -7.06
CA GLU A 54 -8.22 -1.25 -7.29
C GLU A 54 -9.14 -1.48 -8.49
N LYS A 55 -8.69 -2.22 -9.50
CA LYS A 55 -9.49 -2.61 -10.68
C LYS A 55 -10.78 -3.36 -10.33
N TYR A 56 -10.88 -3.93 -9.13
CA TYR A 56 -12.07 -4.65 -8.65
C TYR A 56 -13.04 -3.76 -7.85
N TYR A 57 -12.69 -2.51 -7.58
CA TYR A 57 -13.43 -1.62 -6.67
C TYR A 57 -13.88 -0.33 -7.35
N ASN A 58 -14.77 0.40 -6.68
CA ASN A 58 -15.29 1.66 -7.19
C ASN A 58 -14.26 2.78 -7.02
N SER A 59 -13.61 3.16 -8.12
CA SER A 59 -12.59 4.21 -8.17
C SER A 59 -13.10 5.57 -7.64
N ASN A 60 -14.34 5.96 -7.95
CA ASN A 60 -14.92 7.21 -7.46
C ASN A 60 -15.01 7.25 -5.94
N LYS A 61 -15.42 6.13 -5.30
CA LYS A 61 -15.45 6.04 -3.83
C LYS A 61 -14.05 6.10 -3.22
N ILE A 62 -13.07 5.46 -3.86
CA ILE A 62 -11.66 5.51 -3.42
C ILE A 62 -11.14 6.96 -3.51
N GLN A 63 -11.38 7.65 -4.63
CA GLN A 63 -10.95 9.04 -4.81
C GLN A 63 -11.66 10.01 -3.85
N GLN A 64 -12.96 9.82 -3.60
CA GLN A 64 -13.69 10.58 -2.57
C GLN A 64 -13.04 10.41 -1.19
N GLN A 65 -12.67 9.18 -0.83
CA GLN A 65 -12.00 8.89 0.43
C GLN A 65 -10.61 9.54 0.51
N ILE A 66 -9.81 9.48 -0.58
CA ILE A 66 -8.50 10.14 -0.65
C ILE A 66 -8.66 11.66 -0.49
N HIS A 67 -9.60 12.27 -1.21
CA HIS A 67 -9.87 13.70 -1.13
C HIS A 67 -10.28 14.11 0.29
N TYR A 68 -11.21 13.38 0.91
CA TYR A 68 -11.63 13.59 2.29
C TYR A 68 -10.45 13.55 3.28
N LYS A 69 -9.52 12.59 3.12
CA LYS A 69 -8.34 12.50 3.97
C LYS A 69 -7.36 13.66 3.75
N LYS A 70 -7.15 14.07 2.50
CA LYS A 70 -6.29 15.23 2.18
C LYS A 70 -6.85 16.52 2.76
N THR A 71 -8.15 16.79 2.60
CA THR A 71 -8.77 18.00 3.13
C THR A 71 -8.76 18.03 4.65
N LYS A 72 -9.06 16.89 5.31
CA LYS A 72 -8.99 16.77 6.77
C LYS A 72 -7.57 16.97 7.33
N ASN A 73 -6.55 16.50 6.62
CA ASN A 73 -5.16 16.64 7.06
C ASN A 73 -4.56 18.01 6.73
N CYS A 74 -5.15 18.78 5.80
CA CYS A 74 -4.78 20.18 5.54
C CYS A 74 -5.41 21.19 6.51
N THR A 75 -6.37 20.77 7.34
CA THR A 75 -7.05 21.63 8.33
C THR A 75 -6.52 21.44 9.77
N GLN A 76 -5.41 20.73 9.94
CA GLN A 76 -4.71 20.56 11.22
C GLN A 76 -3.40 21.35 11.23
#